data_AF-X1MZV0-F1
#
_entry.id   AF-X1MZV0-F1
#
_cell.length_a   1.000
_cell.length_b   1.000
_cell.length_c   1.000
_cell.angle_alpha   90.00
_cell.angle_beta   90.00
_cell.angle_gamma   90.00
#
_symmetry.space_group_name_H-M   'P 1'
#
loop_
_entity.id
_entity.type
_entity.pdbx_description
1 polymer ?
#
loop_
_entity_poly.entity_id
_entity_poly.type
_entity_poly.pdbx_seq_one_letter_code
_entity_poly.pdbx_strand_id
1 'polypeptide(L)'
;WNRENRIQGGVDIPLNERGKEQARDIALRLTHTVIRYIYSSRLSRALETAIEIAKFHKLEVLTDSRLDLQKKAEETLVPYLKENDHQGAQ
;
A
#
# COMPACT_ATOMS: atom_id res chain seq x y z
N TRP A 1 2.34 -12.00 5.56
CA TRP A 1 2.36 -10.61 6.05
C TRP A 1 0.96 -9.99 6.11
N ASN A 2 0.39 -9.37 5.07
CA ASN A 2 -1.00 -8.84 5.14
C ASN A 2 -2.04 -9.94 5.40
N ARG A 3 -1.86 -11.13 4.78
CA ARG A 3 -2.74 -12.30 5.00
C ARG A 3 -2.63 -12.91 6.41
N GLU A 4 -1.59 -12.54 7.16
CA GLU A 4 -1.36 -13.00 8.54
C GLU A 4 -1.67 -11.88 9.54
N ASN A 5 -2.30 -10.77 9.11
CA ASN A 5 -2.53 -9.55 9.91
C ASN A 5 -1.27 -9.01 10.62
N ARG A 6 -0.08 -9.38 10.13
CA ARG A 6 1.19 -8.89 10.67
C ARG A 6 1.45 -7.50 10.13
N ILE A 7 1.46 -6.53 11.04
CA ILE A 7 1.80 -5.15 10.72
C ILE A 7 3.23 -5.09 10.21
N GLN A 8 3.39 -4.61 8.99
CA GLN A 8 4.69 -4.48 8.34
C GLN A 8 5.39 -3.17 8.72
N GLY A 9 4.67 -2.18 9.27
CA GLY A 9 5.23 -0.86 9.59
C GLY A 9 5.91 -0.18 8.40
N GLY A 10 6.91 0.63 8.65
CA GLY A 10 7.80 1.26 7.68
C GLY A 10 8.89 0.32 7.15
N VAL A 11 8.80 -0.98 7.42
CA VAL A 11 9.70 -1.96 6.78
C VAL A 11 9.37 -1.98 5.29
N ASP A 12 10.41 -1.78 4.49
CA ASP A 12 10.28 -1.77 3.04
C ASP A 12 10.20 -3.21 2.53
N ILE A 13 8.99 -3.64 2.21
CA ILE A 13 8.69 -4.97 1.69
C ILE A 13 7.96 -4.76 0.36
N PRO A 14 8.45 -5.35 -0.75
CA PRO A 14 7.82 -5.23 -2.05
C PRO A 14 6.51 -6.01 -2.14
N LEU A 15 5.76 -5.81 -3.23
CA LEU A 15 4.57 -6.62 -3.50
C LEU A 15 4.95 -8.08 -3.76
N ASN A 16 4.15 -9.00 -3.22
CA ASN A 16 4.17 -10.40 -3.67
C ASN A 16 3.36 -10.57 -4.96
N GLU A 17 3.40 -11.76 -5.57
CA GLU A 17 2.72 -12.00 -6.86
C GLU A 17 1.22 -11.67 -6.84
N ARG A 18 0.51 -12.04 -5.78
CA ARG A 18 -0.90 -11.65 -5.60
C ARG A 18 -1.08 -10.14 -5.48
N GLY A 19 -0.18 -9.45 -4.78
CA GLY A 19 -0.19 -8.00 -4.66
C GLY A 19 0.05 -7.32 -6.02
N LYS A 20 0.92 -7.88 -6.85
CA LYS A 20 1.16 -7.40 -8.22
C LYS A 20 -0.06 -7.61 -9.12
N GLU A 21 -0.75 -8.74 -9.00
CA GLU A 21 -2.04 -8.97 -9.69
C GLU A 21 -3.08 -7.93 -9.27
N GLN A 22 -3.24 -7.72 -7.96
CA GLN A 22 -4.16 -6.70 -7.43
C GLN A 22 -3.81 -5.28 -7.90
N ALA A 23 -2.52 -4.94 -7.96
CA ALA A 23 -2.05 -3.65 -8.48
C ALA A 23 -2.41 -3.48 -9.97
N ARG A 24 -2.29 -4.53 -10.78
CA ARG A 24 -2.73 -4.52 -12.18
C ARG A 24 -4.24 -4.37 -12.31
N ASP A 25 -5.02 -5.09 -11.50
CA ASP A 25 -6.48 -5.04 -11.55
C ASP A 25 -7.03 -3.65 -11.21
N ILE A 26 -6.49 -3.02 -10.15
CA ILE A 26 -6.91 -1.66 -9.79
C ILE A 26 -6.47 -0.65 -10.84
N ALA A 27 -5.27 -0.81 -11.42
CA ALA A 27 -4.80 0.04 -12.51
C ALA A 27 -5.74 -0.02 -13.72
N LEU A 28 -6.16 -1.23 -14.13
CA LEU A 28 -7.15 -1.42 -15.19
C LEU A 28 -8.50 -0.78 -14.86
N ARG A 29 -8.99 -0.94 -13.64
CA ARG A 29 -10.26 -0.35 -13.18
C ARG A 29 -10.23 1.18 -13.22
N LEU A 30 -9.07 1.80 -12.99
CA LEU A 30 -8.91 3.25 -12.94
C LEU A 30 -8.65 3.89 -14.30
N THR A 31 -8.43 3.13 -15.37
CA THR A 31 -8.14 3.64 -16.73
C THR A 31 -9.03 4.78 -17.22
N HIS A 32 -10.33 4.76 -16.91
CA HIS A 32 -11.30 5.77 -17.31
C HIS A 32 -11.51 6.89 -16.29
N THR A 33 -10.80 6.86 -15.17
CA THR A 33 -10.85 7.90 -14.15
C THR A 33 -9.90 9.04 -14.54
N VAL A 34 -10.37 10.29 -14.43
CA VAL A 34 -9.50 11.45 -14.65
C VAL A 34 -8.58 11.61 -13.44
N ILE A 35 -7.32 11.20 -13.59
CA ILE A 35 -6.26 11.40 -12.60
C ILE A 35 -5.30 12.45 -13.15
N ARG A 36 -5.01 13.47 -12.34
CA ARG A 36 -4.08 14.56 -12.72
C ARG A 36 -2.71 14.44 -12.08
N TYR A 37 -2.64 13.84 -10.89
CA TYR A 37 -1.41 13.64 -10.14
C TYR A 37 -1.48 12.31 -9.39
N ILE A 38 -0.34 11.65 -9.25
CA ILE A 38 -0.19 10.43 -8.46
C ILE A 38 0.89 10.68 -7.43
N TYR A 39 0.54 10.55 -6.16
CA TYR A 39 1.48 10.63 -5.05
C TYR A 39 1.58 9.28 -4.37
N SER A 40 2.77 8.91 -3.90
CA SER A 40 2.98 7.68 -3.14
C SER A 40 3.97 7.87 -2.00
N SER A 41 3.91 6.98 -1.02
CA SER A 41 4.97 6.85 -0.02
C SER A 41 6.21 6.24 -0.66
N ARG A 42 7.35 6.31 0.02
CA ARG A 42 8.62 5.71 -0.45
C ARG A 42 8.68 4.20 -0.28
N LEU A 43 7.67 3.59 0.33
CA LEU A 43 7.60 2.15 0.56
C LEU A 43 7.34 1.44 -0.77
N SER A 44 8.17 0.45 -1.10
CA SER A 44 8.16 -0.30 -2.36
C SER A 44 6.75 -0.79 -2.71
N ARG A 45 6.03 -1.41 -1.76
CA ARG A 45 4.64 -1.85 -2.00
C ARG A 45 3.68 -0.75 -2.46
N ALA A 46 3.81 0.46 -1.93
CA ALA A 46 2.95 1.58 -2.30
C ALA A 46 3.41 2.20 -3.62
N LEU A 47 4.71 2.34 -3.80
CA LEU A 47 5.31 2.85 -5.03
C LEU A 47 5.02 1.94 -6.23
N GLU A 48 5.22 0.63 -6.10
CA GLU A 48 4.91 -0.37 -7.14
C GLU A 48 3.43 -0.29 -7.56
N THR A 49 2.51 -0.19 -6.59
CA THR A 49 1.08 -0.05 -6.87
C THR A 49 0.78 1.23 -7.65
N ALA A 50 1.35 2.36 -7.21
CA ALA A 50 1.18 3.65 -7.87
C ALA A 50 1.75 3.65 -9.30
N ILE A 51 2.88 2.97 -9.51
CA ILE A 51 3.51 2.81 -10.84
C ILE A 51 2.59 2.04 -11.78
N GLU A 52 1.95 0.95 -11.35
CA GLU A 52 1.01 0.21 -12.20
C GLU A 52 -0.16 1.10 -12.67
N ILE A 53 -0.72 1.92 -11.77
CA ILE A 53 -1.78 2.88 -12.12
C ILE A 53 -1.25 3.92 -13.11
N ALA A 54 -0.07 4.49 -12.84
CA ALA A 54 0.53 5.55 -13.64
C ALA A 54 0.72 5.18 -15.13
N LYS A 55 0.97 3.90 -15.44
CA LYS A 55 1.12 3.38 -16.81
C LYS A 55 -0.07 3.73 -17.72
N PHE A 56 -1.29 3.71 -17.19
CA PHE A 56 -2.50 3.99 -17.97
C PHE A 56 -2.81 5.49 -18.10
N HIS A 57 -2.26 6.32 -17.22
CA HIS A 57 -2.50 7.76 -17.20
C HIS A 57 -1.34 8.57 -17.80
N LYS A 58 -0.22 7.93 -18.13
CA LYS A 58 1.02 8.58 -18.62
C LYS A 58 1.51 9.69 -17.69
N LEU A 59 1.41 9.43 -16.38
CA LEU A 59 1.86 10.34 -15.33
C LEU A 59 3.12 9.81 -14.65
N GLU A 60 3.88 10.71 -14.06
CA GLU A 60 4.94 10.35 -13.11
C GLU A 60 4.34 10.13 -11.71
N VAL A 61 4.93 9.21 -10.95
CA VAL A 61 4.61 9.04 -9.53
C VAL A 61 5.53 9.91 -8.69
N LEU A 62 4.94 10.86 -7.98
CA LEU A 62 5.67 11.74 -7.05
C LEU A 62 5.74 11.08 -5.68
N THR A 63 6.94 10.88 -5.14
CA THR A 63 7.09 10.35 -3.78
C THR A 63 7.07 11.48 -2.75
N ASP A 64 6.34 11.28 -1.66
CA ASP A 64 6.25 12.24 -0.54
C ASP A 64 6.44 11.50 0.78
N SER A 65 7.50 11.83 1.51
CA SER A 65 7.83 11.20 2.80
C SER A 65 6.78 11.44 3.89
N ARG A 66 5.90 12.43 3.73
CA ARG A 66 4.77 12.63 4.66
C ARG A 66 3.71 11.53 4.54
N LEU A 67 3.74 10.76 3.45
CA LEU A 67 2.87 9.60 3.22
C LEU A 67 3.48 8.30 3.75
N ASP A 68 4.73 8.33 4.23
CA ASP A 68 5.35 7.17 4.87
C ASP A 68 4.63 6.84 6.18
N LEU A 69 4.53 5.55 6.50
CA LEU A 69 3.96 5.11 7.78
C LEU A 69 4.82 5.66 8.93
N GLN A 70 4.20 6.43 9.82
CA GLN A 70 4.90 7.00 10.97
C GLN A 70 5.20 5.91 12.02
N LYS A 71 6.44 5.87 12.51
CA LYS A 71 6.89 4.97 13.60
C LYS A 71 6.00 5.02 14.85
N LYS A 72 5.42 6.19 15.17
CA LYS A 72 4.53 6.36 16.33
C LYS A 72 3.21 5.57 16.21
N ALA A 73 2.71 5.40 14.99
CA ALA A 73 1.53 4.59 14.72
C ALA A 73 1.84 3.10 14.90
N GLU A 74 3.07 2.67 14.63
CA GLU A 74 3.50 1.27 14.84
C GLU A 74 3.53 0.91 16.33
N GLU A 75 4.13 1.76 17.17
CA GLU A 75 4.21 1.50 18.61
C GLU A 75 2.82 1.46 19.29
N THR A 76 1.83 2.18 18.73
CA THR A 76 0.48 2.27 19.30
C THR A 76 -0.49 1.23 18.70
N LEU A 77 -0.47 1.03 17.38
CA LEU A 77 -1.42 0.15 16.69
C LEU A 77 -0.98 -1.31 16.70
N VAL A 78 0.33 -1.60 16.81
CA VAL A 78 0.82 -2.99 16.83
C VAL A 78 0.35 -3.77 18.05
N PRO A 79 0.41 -3.24 19.28
CA PRO A 79 -0.17 -3.90 20.44
C PRO A 79 -1.70 -4.02 20.32
N TYR A 80 -2.38 -2.94 19.93
CA TYR A 80 -3.85 -2.88 19.83
C TYR A 80 -4.41 -3.91 18.82
N LEU A 81 -3.82 -4.03 17.63
CA LEU A 81 -4.31 -4.96 16.62
C LEU A 81 -3.98 -6.42 16.98
N LYS A 82 -2.85 -6.69 17.65
CA LYS A 82 -2.54 -8.05 18.16
C LYS A 82 -3.50 -8.52 19.24
N GLU A 83 -3.95 -7.62 20.13
CA GLU A 83 -4.93 -7.95 21.17
C GLU A 83 -6.32 -8.24 20.59
N ASN A 84 -6.66 -7.64 19.44
CA ASN A 84 -7.98 -7.78 18.82
C ASN A 84 -8.02 -8.80 17.65
N ASP A 85 -6.89 -9.38 17.25
CA ASP A 85 -6.80 -10.36 16.15
C ASP A 85 -7.48 -11.70 16.48
N HIS A 86 -7.81 -11.95 17.76
CA HIS A 86 -8.53 -13.15 18.20
C HIS A 86 -10.05 -13.10 17.98
N GLN A 87 -10.62 -11.97 17.56
CA GLN A 87 -12.08 -11.83 17.39
C GLN A 87 -12.59 -11.94 15.94
N GLY A 88 -11.69 -12.09 14.96
CA GLY A 88 -12.05 -12.08 13.53
C GLY A 88 -12.20 -13.44 12.84
N ALA A 89 -12.01 -14.55 13.56
CA ALA A 89 -12.14 -15.90 13.00
C ALA A 89 -13.39 -16.62 13.56
N GLN A 90 -14.56 -16.26 13.02
CA GLN A 90 -15.75 -17.11 13.00
C GLN A 90 -16.27 -17.20 11.57
#